data_AF-A0ABD2LYZ7-F1
#
_entry.id   AF-A0ABD2LYZ7-F1
#
_cell.length_a   1.000
_cell.length_b   1.000
_cell.length_c   1.000
_cell.angle_alpha   90.00
_cell.angle_beta   90.00
_cell.angle_gamma   90.00
#
_symmetry.space_group_name_H-M   'P 1'
#
loop_
_entity.id
_entity.type
_entity.pdbx_description
1 polymer ?
#
loop_
_entity_poly.entity_id
_entity_poly.type
_entity_poly.pdbx_seq_one_letter_code
_entity_poly.pdbx_strand_id
1 'polypeptide(L)'
;MSISTNSINYGDDFTPAENEEVNADAINLDNDGQFDGKNGESIADQQQLKEFREKFARMEMELKIAKLELENKEQKLKHHELIGEQKALKEKMAKIEQEKEKNVAAEERFSQLQNDQTKKLFDKLSELEKQQKEQSKANSDQLSKMQNDQKIILEKISEFEKEQKQRKALLNFQHNYWDANFCHENLEIIGDKNLIVHYKGNTSDFYSVFAVHPILQKNNPSDIFYYEISVKNKKLWMSFGFAVKQQNKLNGIIRYEKGTYGKIWINGERKGINVEYSYGVGDTVGIGVNSATRQISFTKNGLRLGWQTNK
;
A
#
# COMPACT_ATOMS: atom_id res chain seq x y z
N MET A 1 17.94 15.50 6.06
CA MET A 1 18.91 15.37 4.95
C MET A 1 19.06 16.76 4.39
N SER A 2 20.17 17.42 4.74
CA SER A 2 20.35 18.87 4.70
C SER A 2 21.68 19.17 4.03
N ILE A 3 21.69 20.06 3.03
CA ILE A 3 22.89 20.58 2.34
C ILE A 3 22.56 22.05 2.05
N SER A 4 23.07 23.01 2.84
CA SER A 4 24.36 23.72 2.74
C SER A 4 24.53 24.52 1.45
N THR A 5 24.47 25.85 1.61
CA THR A 5 24.77 26.88 0.61
C THR A 5 26.24 27.24 0.62
N ASN A 6 26.82 27.49 -0.56
CA ASN A 6 28.12 28.14 -0.72
C ASN A 6 27.96 29.44 -1.53
N SER A 7 28.50 30.51 -0.96
CA SER A 7 28.78 31.81 -1.57
C SER A 7 30.28 31.90 -1.86
N ILE A 8 30.69 32.40 -3.04
CA ILE A 8 32.04 32.94 -3.26
C ILE A 8 31.96 34.17 -4.18
N ASN A 9 32.64 35.23 -3.72
CA ASN A 9 32.94 36.54 -4.29
C ASN A 9 34.05 36.48 -5.34
N TYR A 10 34.13 37.44 -6.27
CA TYR A 10 35.31 38.14 -6.85
C TYR A 10 34.72 39.12 -7.90
N GLY A 11 34.91 40.43 -7.90
CA GLY A 11 36.16 41.20 -7.81
C GLY A 11 36.62 41.54 -9.23
N ASP A 12 36.56 42.82 -9.65
CA ASP A 12 37.66 43.54 -10.33
C ASP A 12 37.21 44.89 -10.93
N ASP A 13 37.90 45.93 -10.44
CA ASP A 13 38.02 47.29 -10.96
C ASP A 13 38.79 47.32 -12.28
N PHE A 14 38.37 48.14 -13.25
CA PHE A 14 39.27 48.66 -14.31
C PHE A 14 38.73 49.98 -14.91
N THR A 15 39.39 51.09 -14.58
CA THR A 15 39.60 52.28 -15.44
C THR A 15 41.07 52.26 -15.87
N PRO A 16 41.45 52.67 -17.10
CA PRO A 16 41.73 54.09 -17.45
C PRO A 16 41.47 54.36 -18.98
N ALA A 17 41.77 55.47 -19.67
CA ALA A 17 42.70 56.58 -19.52
C ALA A 17 42.25 57.78 -20.40
N GLU A 18 42.62 58.99 -19.98
CA GLU A 18 42.68 60.22 -20.77
C GLU A 18 43.90 60.19 -21.71
N ASN A 19 43.80 60.81 -22.90
CA ASN A 19 44.91 61.24 -23.76
C ASN A 19 44.44 62.52 -24.47
N GLU A 20 44.95 63.68 -24.08
CA GLU A 20 46.17 64.36 -24.54
C GLU A 20 45.95 65.27 -25.78
N GLU A 21 46.06 66.57 -25.49
CA GLU A 21 46.20 67.69 -26.42
C GLU A 21 47.44 67.55 -27.30
N VAL A 22 47.36 68.01 -28.55
CA VAL A 22 48.52 68.56 -29.25
C VAL A 22 48.12 69.85 -29.95
N ASN A 23 48.69 70.94 -29.42
CA ASN A 23 48.73 72.30 -29.93
C ASN A 23 49.96 72.42 -30.85
N ALA A 24 49.86 73.11 -32.00
CA ALA A 24 51.02 73.43 -32.83
C ALA A 24 50.79 74.70 -33.67
N ASP A 25 51.32 75.80 -33.12
CA ASP A 25 52.25 76.74 -33.73
C ASP A 25 51.90 77.47 -35.04
N ALA A 26 51.68 78.78 -34.83
CA ALA A 26 51.80 79.85 -35.79
C ALA A 26 53.27 80.15 -36.12
N ILE A 27 53.58 80.28 -37.41
CA ILE A 27 54.86 80.84 -37.89
C ILE A 27 54.56 82.18 -38.57
N ASN A 28 54.94 83.24 -37.85
CA ASN A 28 55.05 84.61 -38.31
C ASN A 28 56.39 84.74 -39.06
N LEU A 29 56.37 85.25 -40.29
CA LEU A 29 57.58 85.70 -40.99
C LEU A 29 57.34 87.12 -41.49
N ASP A 30 57.59 88.07 -40.60
CA ASP A 30 57.97 89.43 -40.92
C ASP A 30 59.35 89.38 -41.59
N ASN A 31 59.48 89.96 -42.78
CA ASN A 31 60.79 90.26 -43.36
C ASN A 31 60.73 91.58 -44.13
N ASP A 32 61.01 92.63 -43.37
CA ASP A 32 61.33 93.98 -43.82
C ASP A 32 62.69 93.96 -44.56
N GLY A 33 62.64 94.18 -45.87
CA GLY A 33 63.81 94.31 -46.74
C GLY A 33 63.86 95.69 -47.38
N GLN A 34 64.51 96.63 -46.67
CA GLN A 34 64.78 98.00 -47.07
C GLN A 34 65.87 98.05 -48.16
N PHE A 35 65.58 98.59 -49.34
CA PHE A 35 66.57 98.81 -50.41
C PHE A 35 66.47 100.24 -50.96
N ASP A 36 67.46 101.06 -50.58
CA ASP A 36 67.71 102.41 -51.08
C ASP A 36 68.42 102.35 -52.44
N GLY A 37 67.88 103.02 -53.46
CA GLY A 37 68.46 103.03 -54.80
C GLY A 37 67.97 104.20 -55.65
N LYS A 38 68.60 105.35 -55.46
CA LYS A 38 68.51 106.52 -56.35
C LYS A 38 69.01 106.13 -57.75
N ASN A 39 68.27 106.49 -58.81
CA ASN A 39 68.81 106.99 -60.09
C ASN A 39 67.64 107.41 -61.01
N GLY A 40 67.84 108.52 -61.73
CA GLY A 40 66.80 109.23 -62.47
C GLY A 40 66.17 108.42 -63.59
N GLU A 41 64.86 108.27 -63.53
CA GLU A 41 64.01 107.68 -64.56
C GLU A 41 63.19 108.77 -65.24
N SER A 42 63.10 108.63 -66.56
CA SER A 42 62.42 109.53 -67.50
C SER A 42 60.93 109.65 -67.16
N ILE A 43 60.29 110.77 -67.50
CA ILE A 43 58.83 110.98 -67.35
C ILE A 43 58.01 109.90 -68.10
N ALA A 44 58.63 109.18 -69.04
CA ALA A 44 58.04 108.00 -69.69
C ALA A 44 58.06 106.71 -68.83
N ASP A 45 58.99 106.55 -67.89
CA ASP A 45 59.19 105.35 -67.07
C ASP A 45 58.33 105.36 -65.79
N GLN A 46 58.06 106.54 -65.19
CA GLN A 46 57.12 106.66 -64.07
C GLN A 46 55.67 106.32 -64.46
N GLN A 47 55.30 106.59 -65.72
CA GLN A 47 53.99 106.21 -66.27
C GLN A 47 53.90 104.69 -66.41
N GLN A 48 54.94 104.03 -66.93
CA GLN A 48 55.03 102.57 -67.03
C GLN A 48 55.08 101.89 -65.66
N LEU A 49 55.79 102.48 -64.68
CA LEU A 49 55.86 101.95 -63.32
C LEU A 49 54.52 102.09 -62.58
N LYS A 50 53.78 103.18 -62.81
CA LYS A 50 52.42 103.36 -62.29
C LYS A 50 51.46 102.35 -62.91
N GLU A 51 51.50 102.15 -64.23
CA GLU A 51 50.74 101.10 -64.91
C GLU A 51 51.13 99.69 -64.43
N PHE A 52 52.41 99.45 -64.16
CA PHE A 52 52.89 98.18 -63.62
C PHE A 52 52.40 97.95 -62.19
N ARG A 53 52.46 98.96 -61.31
CA ARG A 53 51.92 98.87 -59.94
C ARG A 53 50.40 98.68 -59.94
N GLU A 54 49.68 99.34 -60.84
CA GLU A 54 48.23 99.14 -61.00
C GLU A 54 47.90 97.74 -61.54
N LYS A 55 48.69 97.22 -62.50
CA LYS A 55 48.56 95.84 -62.98
C LYS A 55 48.91 94.81 -61.90
N PHE A 56 49.96 95.06 -61.11
CA PHE A 56 50.38 94.20 -60.02
C PHE A 56 49.33 94.18 -58.90
N ALA A 57 48.78 95.34 -58.52
CA ALA A 57 47.69 95.43 -57.55
C ALA A 57 46.41 94.72 -58.03
N ARG A 58 46.09 94.79 -59.34
CA ARG A 58 44.99 94.00 -59.93
C ARG A 58 45.28 92.50 -59.87
N MET A 59 46.49 92.08 -60.22
CA MET A 59 46.90 90.67 -60.18
C MET A 59 46.89 90.12 -58.74
N GLU A 60 47.33 90.92 -57.77
CA GLU A 60 47.29 90.56 -56.35
C GLU A 60 45.86 90.47 -55.80
N MET A 61 44.98 91.37 -56.26
CA MET A 61 43.54 91.31 -55.95
C MET A 61 42.88 90.09 -56.60
N GLU A 62 43.17 89.77 -57.86
CA GLU A 62 42.70 88.57 -58.55
C GLU A 62 43.19 87.29 -57.86
N LEU A 63 44.45 87.27 -57.39
CA LEU A 63 45.01 86.14 -56.65
C LEU A 63 44.33 85.97 -55.29
N LYS A 64 44.01 87.05 -54.58
CA LYS A 64 43.18 87.02 -53.36
C LYS A 64 41.76 86.49 -53.63
N ILE A 65 41.12 86.94 -54.70
CA ILE A 65 39.79 86.46 -55.11
C ILE A 65 39.84 84.96 -55.42
N ALA A 66 40.82 84.52 -56.21
CA ALA A 66 40.99 83.11 -56.54
C ALA A 66 41.24 82.23 -55.31
N LYS A 67 42.04 82.73 -54.33
CA LYS A 67 42.27 82.03 -53.07
C LYS A 67 40.99 81.90 -52.23
N LEU A 68 40.20 82.97 -52.13
CA LEU A 68 38.91 82.95 -51.44
C LEU A 68 37.90 82.01 -52.14
N GLU A 69 37.87 81.98 -53.47
CA GLU A 69 37.02 81.04 -54.21
C GLU A 69 37.42 79.59 -53.99
N LEU A 70 38.73 79.32 -53.92
CA LEU A 70 39.25 77.98 -53.62
C LEU A 70 38.87 77.55 -52.20
N GLU A 71 39.08 78.40 -51.20
CA GLU A 71 38.67 78.13 -49.80
C GLU A 71 37.16 77.91 -49.69
N ASN A 72 36.34 78.70 -50.40
CA ASN A 72 34.88 78.54 -50.40
C ASN A 72 34.46 77.23 -51.08
N LYS A 73 35.14 76.81 -52.16
CA LYS A 73 34.91 75.50 -52.78
C LYS A 73 35.29 74.36 -51.83
N GLU A 74 36.41 74.46 -51.14
CA GLU A 74 36.87 73.47 -50.17
C GLU A 74 35.90 73.36 -48.97
N GLN A 75 35.41 74.50 -48.45
CA GLN A 75 34.39 74.52 -47.41
C GLN A 75 33.07 73.90 -47.86
N LYS A 76 32.63 74.17 -49.10
CA LYS A 76 31.43 73.54 -49.68
C LYS A 76 31.60 72.02 -49.84
N LEU A 77 32.78 71.56 -50.24
CA LEU A 77 33.09 70.14 -50.33
C LEU A 77 33.03 69.47 -48.95
N LYS A 78 33.71 70.05 -47.95
CA LYS A 78 33.66 69.59 -46.55
C LYS A 78 32.24 69.57 -45.99
N HIS A 79 31.44 70.60 -46.28
CA HIS A 79 30.04 70.66 -45.86
C HIS A 79 29.20 69.56 -46.52
N HIS A 80 29.44 69.25 -47.80
CA HIS A 80 28.75 68.17 -48.49
C HIS A 80 29.12 66.79 -47.94
N GLU A 81 30.40 66.57 -47.64
CA GLU A 81 30.88 65.35 -46.95
C GLU A 81 30.22 65.21 -45.58
N LEU A 82 30.18 66.29 -44.78
CA LEU A 82 29.54 66.29 -43.47
C LEU A 82 28.03 65.97 -43.54
N ILE A 83 27.32 66.49 -44.56
CA ILE A 83 25.91 66.15 -44.81
C ILE A 83 25.76 64.66 -45.12
N GLY A 84 26.68 64.10 -45.93
CA GLY A 84 26.72 62.68 -46.25
C GLY A 84 26.89 61.82 -44.99
N GLU A 85 27.84 62.19 -44.13
CA GLU A 85 28.10 61.52 -42.85
C GLU A 85 26.92 61.62 -41.88
N GLN A 86 26.31 62.81 -41.75
CA GLN A 86 25.11 63.00 -40.92
C GLN A 86 23.95 62.13 -41.41
N LYS A 87 23.75 62.02 -42.72
CA LYS A 87 22.71 61.16 -43.29
C LYS A 87 22.99 59.68 -42.99
N ALA A 88 24.24 59.23 -43.18
CA ALA A 88 24.64 57.86 -42.85
C ALA A 88 24.49 57.55 -41.36
N LEU A 89 24.82 58.50 -40.48
CA LEU A 89 24.65 58.35 -39.03
C LEU A 89 23.17 58.25 -38.66
N LYS A 90 22.31 59.08 -39.26
CA LYS A 90 20.86 59.03 -39.04
C LYS A 90 20.25 57.71 -39.49
N GLU A 91 20.70 57.16 -40.62
CA GLU A 91 20.30 55.83 -41.08
C GLU A 91 20.78 54.72 -40.14
N LYS A 92 22.00 54.81 -39.61
CA LYS A 92 22.51 53.87 -38.59
C LYS A 92 21.67 53.93 -37.31
N MET A 93 21.32 55.12 -36.82
CA MET A 93 20.48 55.27 -35.62
C MET A 93 19.08 54.71 -35.83
N ALA A 94 18.47 54.91 -37.02
CA ALA A 94 17.17 54.31 -37.32
C ALA A 94 17.21 52.76 -37.33
N LYS A 95 18.31 52.16 -37.83
CA LYS A 95 18.51 50.70 -37.78
C LYS A 95 18.65 50.19 -36.36
N ILE A 96 19.41 50.89 -35.52
CA ILE A 96 19.58 50.55 -34.10
C ILE A 96 18.25 50.62 -33.35
N GLU A 97 17.45 51.66 -33.57
CA GLU A 97 16.14 51.79 -32.92
C GLU A 97 15.19 50.66 -33.35
N GLN A 98 15.17 50.34 -34.65
CA GLN A 98 14.38 49.22 -35.16
C GLN A 98 14.82 47.86 -34.58
N GLU A 99 16.12 47.65 -34.39
CA GLU A 99 16.66 46.43 -33.77
C GLU A 99 16.32 46.36 -32.28
N LYS A 100 16.39 47.49 -31.57
CA LYS A 100 15.98 47.60 -30.18
C LYS A 100 14.49 47.28 -29.99
N GLU A 101 13.62 47.80 -30.84
CA GLU A 101 12.18 47.46 -30.82
C GLU A 101 11.93 45.97 -31.06
N LYS A 102 12.67 45.34 -31.98
CA LYS A 102 12.59 43.89 -32.22
C LYS A 102 13.06 43.09 -31.00
N ASN A 103 14.12 43.53 -30.34
CA ASN A 103 14.65 42.87 -29.14
C ASN A 103 13.68 42.98 -27.96
N VAL A 104 13.08 44.16 -27.73
CA VAL A 104 12.04 44.35 -26.71
C VAL A 104 10.84 43.45 -26.98
N ALA A 105 10.34 43.42 -28.21
CA ALA A 105 9.22 42.55 -28.58
C ALA A 105 9.56 41.04 -28.43
N ALA A 106 10.81 40.64 -28.68
CA ALA A 106 11.27 39.28 -28.47
C ALA A 106 11.33 38.92 -26.97
N GLU A 107 11.80 39.83 -26.13
CA GLU A 107 11.88 39.65 -24.67
C GLU A 107 10.49 39.57 -24.02
N GLU A 108 9.53 40.38 -24.47
CA GLU A 108 8.14 40.31 -24.02
C GLU A 108 7.50 38.96 -24.40
N ARG A 109 7.72 38.47 -25.63
CA ARG A 109 7.23 37.16 -26.08
C ARG A 109 7.85 36.03 -25.28
N PHE A 110 9.13 36.11 -24.98
CA PHE A 110 9.82 35.12 -24.17
C PHE A 110 9.26 35.08 -22.74
N SER A 111 9.05 36.25 -22.13
CA SER A 111 8.46 36.39 -20.81
C SER A 111 7.03 35.83 -20.74
N GLN A 112 6.20 36.11 -21.76
CA GLN A 112 4.85 35.54 -21.87
C GLN A 112 4.90 34.01 -21.99
N LEU A 113 5.80 33.47 -22.81
CA LEU A 113 5.96 32.03 -22.97
C LEU A 113 6.38 31.35 -21.65
N GLN A 114 7.30 31.96 -20.89
CA GLN A 114 7.70 31.45 -19.58
C GLN A 114 6.53 31.45 -18.57
N ASN A 115 5.72 32.51 -18.56
CA ASN A 115 4.55 32.59 -17.69
C ASN A 115 3.50 31.54 -18.06
N ASP A 116 3.23 31.33 -19.35
CA ASP A 116 2.30 30.31 -19.82
C ASP A 116 2.78 28.89 -19.49
N GLN A 117 4.08 28.62 -19.64
CA GLN A 117 4.66 27.34 -19.25
C GLN A 117 4.57 27.11 -17.74
N THR A 118 4.87 28.14 -16.94
CA THR A 118 4.80 28.08 -15.47
C THR A 118 3.37 27.83 -15.00
N LYS A 119 2.39 28.52 -15.59
CA LYS A 119 0.96 28.31 -15.30
C LYS A 119 0.51 26.90 -15.65
N LYS A 120 0.87 26.40 -16.85
CA LYS A 120 0.56 25.02 -17.26
C LYS A 120 1.18 23.98 -16.33
N LEU A 121 2.40 24.22 -15.82
CA LEU A 121 3.04 23.34 -14.85
C LEU A 121 2.30 23.36 -13.51
N PHE A 122 1.89 24.54 -13.04
CA PHE A 122 1.13 24.70 -11.80
C PHE A 122 -0.22 23.99 -11.86
N ASP A 123 -0.96 24.14 -12.96
CA ASP A 123 -2.25 23.46 -13.16
C ASP A 123 -2.10 21.92 -13.14
N LYS A 124 -1.04 21.41 -13.80
CA LYS A 124 -0.72 19.97 -13.77
C LYS A 124 -0.34 19.47 -12.38
N LEU A 125 0.41 20.26 -11.61
CA LEU A 125 0.76 19.90 -10.22
C LEU A 125 -0.48 19.86 -9.33
N SER A 126 -1.40 20.81 -9.48
CA SER A 126 -2.66 20.83 -8.73
C SER A 126 -3.54 19.61 -9.04
N GLU A 127 -3.64 19.22 -10.32
CA GLU A 127 -4.39 18.03 -10.73
C GLU A 127 -3.75 16.73 -10.19
N LEU A 128 -2.42 16.62 -10.22
CA LEU A 128 -1.72 15.47 -9.65
C LEU A 128 -1.91 15.38 -8.13
N GLU A 129 -1.89 16.49 -7.40
CA GLU A 129 -2.12 16.50 -5.96
C GLU A 129 -3.55 16.04 -5.63
N LYS A 130 -4.54 16.45 -6.43
CA LYS A 130 -5.93 16.01 -6.29
C LYS A 130 -6.06 14.50 -6.53
N GLN A 131 -5.46 13.98 -7.59
CA GLN A 131 -5.45 12.55 -7.89
C GLN A 131 -4.77 11.73 -6.78
N GLN A 132 -3.66 12.23 -6.23
CA GLN A 132 -2.96 11.58 -5.12
C GLN A 132 -3.83 11.52 -3.84
N LYS A 133 -4.59 12.58 -3.54
CA LYS A 133 -5.52 12.61 -2.40
C LYS A 133 -6.69 11.64 -2.60
N GLU A 134 -7.28 11.59 -3.79
CA GLU A 134 -8.36 10.66 -4.12
C GLU A 134 -7.90 9.19 -4.04
N GLN A 135 -6.72 8.89 -4.58
CA GLN A 135 -6.11 7.56 -4.49
C GLN A 135 -5.79 7.16 -3.05
N SER A 136 -5.28 8.09 -2.24
CA SER A 136 -4.98 7.84 -0.81
C SER A 136 -6.25 7.54 -0.02
N LYS A 137 -7.36 8.23 -0.32
CA LYS A 137 -8.67 7.97 0.29
C LYS A 137 -9.21 6.59 -0.11
N ALA A 138 -9.17 6.25 -1.40
CA ALA A 138 -9.62 4.95 -1.89
C ALA A 138 -8.82 3.79 -1.26
N ASN A 139 -7.50 3.94 -1.13
CA ASN A 139 -6.65 2.96 -0.47
C ASN A 139 -6.98 2.81 1.02
N SER A 140 -7.27 3.91 1.72
CA SER A 140 -7.69 3.88 3.13
C SER A 140 -9.02 3.14 3.32
N ASP A 141 -10.01 3.42 2.47
CA ASP A 141 -11.31 2.76 2.49
C ASP A 141 -11.17 1.24 2.23
N GLN A 142 -10.35 0.87 1.25
CA GLN A 142 -10.04 -0.54 0.95
C GLN A 142 -9.34 -1.25 2.13
N LEU A 143 -8.40 -0.57 2.79
CA LEU A 143 -7.70 -1.12 3.97
C LEU A 143 -8.67 -1.36 5.13
N SER A 144 -9.59 -0.44 5.40
CA SER A 144 -10.60 -0.59 6.45
C SER A 144 -11.53 -1.79 6.19
N LYS A 145 -11.94 -2.01 4.93
CA LYS A 145 -12.76 -3.15 4.53
C LYS A 145 -12.01 -4.47 4.75
N MET A 146 -10.75 -4.53 4.33
CA MET A 146 -9.91 -5.71 4.52
C MET A 146 -9.69 -6.06 6.00
N GLN A 147 -9.52 -5.06 6.87
CA GLN A 147 -9.40 -5.27 8.32
C GLN A 147 -10.70 -5.84 8.92
N ASN A 148 -11.86 -5.37 8.47
CA ASN A 148 -13.15 -5.90 8.93
C ASN A 148 -13.36 -7.35 8.47
N ASP A 149 -13.02 -7.66 7.22
CA ASP A 149 -13.13 -9.03 6.69
C ASP A 149 -12.19 -10.00 7.44
N GLN A 150 -10.97 -9.57 7.78
CA GLN A 150 -10.06 -10.35 8.62
C GLN A 150 -10.65 -10.64 10.02
N LYS A 151 -11.29 -9.65 10.64
CA LYS A 151 -11.95 -9.84 11.95
C LYS A 151 -13.07 -10.89 11.87
N ILE A 152 -13.93 -10.82 10.85
CA ILE A 152 -15.02 -11.78 10.63
C ILE A 152 -14.46 -13.21 10.42
N ILE A 153 -13.37 -13.35 9.68
CA ILE A 153 -12.73 -14.66 9.45
C ILE A 153 -12.21 -15.24 10.78
N LEU A 154 -11.56 -14.43 11.62
CA LEU A 154 -11.05 -14.87 12.92
C LEU A 154 -12.17 -15.32 13.87
N GLU A 155 -13.29 -14.61 13.90
CA GLU A 155 -14.47 -15.00 14.69
C GLU A 155 -15.01 -16.36 14.25
N LYS A 156 -15.14 -16.59 12.93
CA LYS A 156 -15.59 -17.88 12.37
C LYS A 156 -14.65 -19.04 12.67
N ILE A 157 -13.33 -18.82 12.64
CA ILE A 157 -12.34 -19.84 13.01
C ILE A 157 -12.52 -20.23 14.48
N SER A 158 -12.70 -19.24 15.38
CA SER A 158 -12.91 -19.51 16.80
C SER A 158 -14.18 -20.33 17.08
N GLU A 159 -15.26 -20.03 16.37
CA GLU A 159 -16.52 -20.79 16.47
C GLU A 159 -16.36 -22.24 16.00
N PHE A 160 -15.70 -22.43 14.86
CA PHE A 160 -15.45 -23.76 14.30
C PHE A 160 -14.58 -24.62 15.23
N GLU A 161 -13.55 -24.06 15.85
CA GLU A 161 -12.71 -24.78 16.83
C GLU A 161 -13.51 -25.23 18.06
N LYS A 162 -14.42 -24.38 18.56
CA LYS A 162 -15.32 -24.74 19.67
C LYS A 162 -16.23 -25.90 19.26
N GLU A 163 -16.80 -25.86 18.06
CA GLU A 163 -17.65 -26.93 17.55
C GLU A 163 -16.87 -28.24 17.40
N GLN A 164 -15.66 -28.20 16.84
CA GLN A 164 -14.80 -29.38 16.69
C GLN A 164 -14.42 -29.99 18.04
N LYS A 165 -14.11 -29.16 19.05
CA LYS A 165 -13.83 -29.62 20.41
C LYS A 165 -15.04 -30.33 21.02
N GLN A 166 -16.24 -29.78 20.82
CA GLN A 166 -17.48 -30.41 21.26
C GLN A 166 -17.73 -31.74 20.53
N ARG A 167 -17.59 -31.78 19.19
CA ARG A 167 -17.72 -33.00 18.38
C ARG A 167 -16.74 -34.08 18.78
N LYS A 168 -15.48 -33.74 19.05
CA LYS A 168 -14.45 -34.69 19.51
C LYS A 168 -14.79 -35.25 20.89
N ALA A 169 -15.26 -34.40 21.81
CA ALA A 169 -15.73 -34.86 23.12
C ALA A 169 -16.91 -35.84 22.96
N LEU A 170 -17.87 -35.53 22.08
CA LEU A 170 -19.00 -36.40 21.71
C LEU A 170 -18.56 -37.76 21.15
N LEU A 171 -17.56 -37.79 20.27
CA LEU A 171 -17.08 -39.02 19.63
C LEU A 171 -16.41 -39.98 20.63
N ASN A 172 -15.70 -39.43 21.63
CA ASN A 172 -15.10 -40.23 22.69
C ASN A 172 -16.15 -40.98 23.53
N PHE A 173 -17.40 -40.50 23.60
CA PHE A 173 -18.48 -41.21 24.30
C PHE A 173 -19.16 -42.30 23.46
N GLN A 174 -18.96 -42.34 22.14
CA GLN A 174 -19.56 -43.37 21.28
C GLN A 174 -18.92 -44.75 21.49
N HIS A 175 -17.73 -44.81 22.07
CA HIS A 175 -17.01 -46.04 22.32
C HIS A 175 -16.92 -46.29 23.82
N ASN A 176 -17.89 -47.01 24.36
CA ASN A 176 -17.86 -47.45 25.76
C ASN A 176 -17.42 -48.92 25.82
N TYR A 177 -16.66 -49.26 26.85
CA TYR A 177 -16.04 -50.57 27.04
C TYR A 177 -16.30 -51.06 28.46
N TRP A 178 -16.06 -52.35 28.74
CA TRP A 178 -16.12 -52.88 30.10
C TRP A 178 -14.93 -52.36 30.92
N ASP A 179 -15.20 -51.95 32.16
CA ASP A 179 -14.21 -51.41 33.07
C ASP A 179 -13.59 -52.53 33.91
N ALA A 180 -12.32 -52.83 33.65
CA ALA A 180 -11.57 -53.84 34.40
C ALA A 180 -11.45 -53.53 35.90
N ASN A 181 -11.52 -52.25 36.29
CA ASN A 181 -11.48 -51.86 37.70
C ASN A 181 -12.83 -52.04 38.41
N PHE A 182 -13.91 -52.20 37.65
CA PHE A 182 -15.27 -52.42 38.15
C PHE A 182 -15.85 -53.71 37.56
N CYS A 183 -15.04 -54.76 37.64
CA CYS A 183 -15.35 -56.11 37.21
C CYS A 183 -15.19 -57.05 38.42
N HIS A 184 -16.17 -57.91 38.68
CA HIS A 184 -16.05 -58.90 39.73
C HIS A 184 -14.88 -59.87 39.44
N GLU A 185 -14.19 -60.35 40.47
CA GLU A 185 -13.02 -61.24 40.33
C GLU A 185 -13.30 -62.58 39.61
N ASN A 186 -14.57 -63.04 39.62
CA ASN A 186 -15.06 -64.23 38.92
C ASN A 186 -15.49 -63.98 37.47
N LEU A 187 -15.33 -62.75 37.00
CA LEU A 187 -15.46 -62.37 35.61
C LEU A 187 -14.08 -61.97 35.08
N GLU A 188 -13.89 -62.17 33.78
CA GLU A 188 -12.69 -61.80 33.06
C GLU A 188 -13.10 -60.99 31.83
N ILE A 189 -12.43 -59.88 31.60
CA ILE A 189 -12.63 -59.08 30.39
C ILE A 189 -11.51 -59.43 29.42
N ILE A 190 -11.87 -59.88 28.22
CA ILE A 190 -10.92 -60.34 27.19
C ILE A 190 -11.06 -59.57 25.88
N GLY A 191 -9.97 -59.54 25.10
CA GLY A 191 -9.87 -58.90 23.79
C GLY A 191 -9.43 -57.43 23.81
N ASP A 192 -8.89 -56.95 22.68
CA ASP A 192 -8.17 -55.66 22.54
C ASP A 192 -8.98 -54.41 22.88
N LYS A 193 -10.30 -54.54 23.05
CA LYS A 193 -11.22 -53.43 23.33
C LYS A 193 -12.01 -53.61 24.61
N ASN A 194 -11.70 -54.60 25.45
CA ASN A 194 -12.47 -54.86 26.66
C ASN A 194 -13.98 -55.01 26.40
N LEU A 195 -14.37 -55.68 25.31
CA LEU A 195 -15.77 -55.82 24.87
C LEU A 195 -16.38 -57.18 25.20
N ILE A 196 -15.55 -58.16 25.59
CA ILE A 196 -15.99 -59.52 25.87
C ILE A 196 -15.85 -59.80 27.36
N VAL A 197 -16.95 -60.25 27.98
CA VAL A 197 -16.97 -60.69 29.37
C VAL A 197 -17.05 -62.22 29.38
N HIS A 198 -16.09 -62.84 30.03
CA HIS A 198 -16.02 -64.28 30.24
C HIS A 198 -16.24 -64.59 31.72
N TYR A 199 -17.13 -65.54 32.00
CA TYR A 199 -17.33 -66.02 33.36
C TYR A 199 -16.35 -67.16 33.65
N LYS A 200 -15.55 -67.02 34.72
CA LYS A 200 -14.55 -68.01 35.14
C LYS A 200 -14.78 -68.59 36.53
N GLY A 201 -15.90 -68.24 37.17
CA GLY A 201 -16.27 -68.76 38.48
C GLY A 201 -16.67 -70.24 38.46
N ASN A 202 -16.83 -70.82 39.66
CA ASN A 202 -17.32 -72.18 39.87
C ASN A 202 -18.66 -72.25 40.64
N THR A 203 -19.21 -71.11 41.06
CA THR A 203 -20.48 -71.04 41.80
C THR A 203 -21.62 -70.46 40.96
N SER A 204 -22.87 -70.78 41.31
CA SER A 204 -24.06 -70.27 40.64
C SER A 204 -24.48 -68.85 41.08
N ASP A 205 -23.54 -68.05 41.61
CA ASP A 205 -23.84 -66.69 42.07
C ASP A 205 -23.87 -65.69 40.92
N PHE A 206 -24.32 -64.47 41.23
CA PHE A 206 -24.40 -63.37 40.27
C PHE A 206 -23.21 -62.45 40.42
N TYR A 207 -22.60 -62.15 39.29
CA TYR A 207 -21.46 -61.27 39.19
C TYR A 207 -21.70 -60.21 38.14
N SER A 208 -21.27 -58.99 38.43
CA SER A 208 -21.52 -57.82 37.61
C SER A 208 -20.21 -57.21 37.12
N VAL A 209 -20.30 -56.52 35.99
CA VAL A 209 -19.25 -55.67 35.43
C VAL A 209 -19.90 -54.39 34.92
N PHE A 210 -19.23 -53.26 35.13
CA PHE A 210 -19.70 -51.96 34.67
C PHE A 210 -18.96 -51.50 33.42
N ALA A 211 -19.60 -50.64 32.65
CA ALA A 211 -18.90 -49.90 31.60
C ALA A 211 -17.99 -48.81 32.20
N VAL A 212 -16.99 -48.37 31.43
CA VAL A 212 -16.03 -47.32 31.83
C VAL A 212 -16.77 -46.00 32.06
N HIS A 213 -17.56 -45.57 31.08
CA HIS A 213 -18.26 -44.29 31.13
C HIS A 213 -19.73 -44.47 31.53
N PRO A 214 -20.27 -43.60 32.41
CA PRO A 214 -21.70 -43.54 32.65
C PRO A 214 -22.43 -43.03 31.39
N ILE A 215 -23.73 -43.27 31.33
CA ILE A 215 -24.58 -42.65 30.32
C ILE A 215 -24.71 -41.18 30.69
N LEU A 216 -24.17 -40.31 29.84
CA LEU A 216 -24.33 -38.87 30.02
C LEU A 216 -25.79 -38.50 29.75
N GLN A 217 -26.50 -38.08 30.79
CA GLN A 217 -27.73 -37.29 30.61
C GLN A 217 -27.28 -35.92 30.14
N LYS A 218 -27.24 -35.68 28.82
CA LYS A 218 -27.08 -34.31 28.35
C LYS A 218 -28.31 -33.50 28.74
N ASN A 219 -28.17 -32.19 28.69
CA ASN A 219 -29.27 -31.22 28.79
C ASN A 219 -30.33 -31.35 27.68
N ASN A 220 -30.24 -32.38 26.81
CA ASN A 220 -31.20 -32.62 25.77
C ASN A 220 -32.22 -33.66 26.24
N PRO A 221 -33.50 -33.29 26.45
CA PRO A 221 -34.56 -34.16 26.95
C PRO A 221 -35.03 -35.19 25.90
N SER A 222 -34.17 -35.62 24.97
CA SER A 222 -34.49 -36.63 23.95
C SER A 222 -33.34 -37.61 23.72
N ASP A 223 -32.31 -37.59 24.56
CA ASP A 223 -31.17 -38.50 24.42
C ASP A 223 -31.58 -39.94 24.80
N ILE A 224 -31.69 -40.78 23.77
CA ILE A 224 -31.83 -42.22 23.87
C ILE A 224 -30.42 -42.82 23.84
N PHE A 225 -30.09 -43.62 24.85
CA PHE A 225 -28.89 -44.44 24.86
C PHE A 225 -29.26 -45.89 24.54
N TYR A 226 -28.47 -46.55 23.70
CA TYR A 226 -28.70 -47.93 23.29
C TYR A 226 -27.37 -48.67 23.19
N TYR A 227 -27.33 -49.91 23.69
CA TYR A 227 -26.20 -50.81 23.53
C TYR A 227 -26.70 -52.23 23.30
N GLU A 228 -25.85 -53.06 22.71
CA GLU A 228 -26.15 -54.46 22.41
C GLU A 228 -25.15 -55.40 23.07
N ILE A 229 -25.62 -56.57 23.49
CA ILE A 229 -24.81 -57.66 24.02
C ILE A 229 -25.09 -58.91 23.19
N SER A 230 -24.07 -59.43 22.54
CA SER A 230 -24.15 -60.71 21.83
C SER A 230 -23.73 -61.88 22.70
N VAL A 231 -24.55 -62.93 22.74
CA VAL A 231 -24.30 -64.12 23.55
C VAL A 231 -23.42 -65.10 22.79
N LYS A 232 -22.19 -65.31 23.27
CA LYS A 232 -21.21 -66.21 22.62
C LYS A 232 -21.20 -67.63 23.19
N ASN A 233 -21.54 -67.81 24.47
CA ASN A 233 -21.55 -69.12 25.11
C ASN A 233 -22.79 -69.31 25.99
N LYS A 234 -23.29 -70.55 26.07
CA LYS A 234 -24.50 -70.95 26.81
C LYS A 234 -24.05 -71.63 28.09
N LYS A 235 -24.47 -71.12 29.26
CA LYS A 235 -24.54 -71.93 30.50
C LYS A 235 -25.27 -71.32 31.69
N LEU A 236 -25.53 -70.01 31.75
CA LEU A 236 -25.96 -69.36 33.01
C LEU A 236 -27.19 -68.47 32.86
N TRP A 237 -27.70 -67.92 33.96
CA TRP A 237 -28.65 -66.81 33.92
C TRP A 237 -27.88 -65.51 33.74
N MET A 238 -28.38 -64.61 32.90
CA MET A 238 -27.75 -63.31 32.70
C MET A 238 -28.74 -62.22 33.05
N SER A 239 -28.27 -61.15 33.69
CA SER A 239 -29.06 -59.94 33.87
C SER A 239 -28.37 -58.81 33.14
N PHE A 240 -29.16 -57.99 32.45
CA PHE A 240 -28.65 -56.84 31.74
C PHE A 240 -29.46 -55.59 32.11
N GLY A 241 -28.79 -54.45 32.18
CA GLY A 241 -29.46 -53.21 32.57
C GLY A 241 -28.52 -52.07 32.90
N PHE A 242 -29.02 -51.17 33.73
CA PHE A 242 -28.35 -49.96 34.19
C PHE A 242 -28.25 -50.00 35.71
N ALA A 243 -27.15 -49.48 36.24
CA ALA A 243 -26.92 -49.43 37.68
C ALA A 243 -26.07 -48.20 38.03
N VAL A 244 -26.29 -47.64 39.21
CA VAL A 244 -25.45 -46.56 39.74
C VAL A 244 -24.12 -47.15 40.22
N LYS A 245 -23.04 -46.94 39.46
CA LYS A 245 -21.71 -47.56 39.66
C LYS A 245 -21.17 -47.43 41.09
N GLN A 246 -21.42 -46.30 41.76
CA GLN A 246 -20.91 -46.02 43.11
C GLN A 246 -21.71 -46.69 44.24
N GLN A 247 -22.91 -47.21 43.96
CA GLN A 247 -23.86 -47.68 44.99
C GLN A 247 -24.10 -49.20 44.98
N ASN A 248 -23.62 -49.90 43.95
CA ASN A 248 -23.94 -51.31 43.75
C ASN A 248 -22.73 -52.20 43.98
N LYS A 249 -22.99 -53.39 44.53
CA LYS A 249 -21.95 -54.39 44.75
C LYS A 249 -21.74 -55.20 43.47
N LEU A 250 -20.51 -55.68 43.26
CA LEU A 250 -20.19 -56.49 42.09
C LEU A 250 -20.70 -57.94 42.18
N ASN A 251 -21.25 -58.35 43.33
CA ASN A 251 -21.79 -59.70 43.59
C ASN A 251 -23.34 -59.71 43.73
N GLY A 252 -24.02 -58.73 43.12
CA GLY A 252 -25.46 -58.57 43.15
C GLY A 252 -26.14 -58.83 41.81
N ILE A 253 -27.45 -59.11 41.86
CA ILE A 253 -28.32 -59.18 40.68
C ILE A 253 -28.83 -57.78 40.36
N ILE A 254 -28.58 -57.30 39.14
CA ILE A 254 -29.26 -56.12 38.58
C ILE A 254 -30.77 -56.38 38.61
N ARG A 255 -31.50 -55.65 39.46
CA ARG A 255 -32.97 -55.56 39.68
C ARG A 255 -33.34 -55.47 41.16
N TYR A 256 -32.59 -56.14 42.04
CA TYR A 256 -32.95 -56.24 43.47
C TYR A 256 -32.22 -55.21 44.34
N GLU A 257 -31.18 -54.56 43.80
CA GLU A 257 -30.45 -53.50 44.50
C GLU A 257 -31.01 -52.12 44.15
N LYS A 258 -31.04 -51.22 45.15
CA LYS A 258 -31.50 -49.84 44.97
C LYS A 258 -30.63 -49.12 43.93
N GLY A 259 -31.28 -48.49 42.96
CA GLY A 259 -30.57 -47.80 41.87
C GLY A 259 -30.09 -48.73 40.75
N THR A 260 -30.64 -49.95 40.67
CA THR A 260 -30.50 -50.84 39.52
C THR A 260 -31.80 -50.95 38.74
N TYR A 261 -31.69 -51.02 37.42
CA TYR A 261 -32.80 -51.15 36.50
C TYR A 261 -32.42 -52.11 35.39
N GLY A 262 -33.07 -53.27 35.33
CA GLY A 262 -32.70 -54.29 34.37
C GLY A 262 -33.63 -55.47 34.37
N LYS A 263 -33.33 -56.43 33.51
CA LYS A 263 -34.13 -57.65 33.38
C LYS A 263 -33.23 -58.87 33.40
N ILE A 264 -33.73 -59.91 34.06
CA ILE A 264 -33.10 -61.23 34.08
C ILE A 264 -33.56 -61.96 32.82
N TRP A 265 -32.58 -62.43 32.06
CA TRP A 265 -32.73 -63.26 30.89
C TRP A 265 -32.33 -64.68 31.23
N ILE A 266 -33.13 -65.64 30.78
CA ILE A 266 -33.00 -67.04 31.16
C ILE A 266 -32.64 -67.86 29.92
N ASN A 267 -31.65 -68.73 30.05
CA ASN A 267 -31.22 -69.60 28.97
C ASN A 267 -32.27 -70.69 28.70
N GLY A 268 -32.76 -70.77 27.46
CA GLY A 268 -33.65 -71.83 26.98
C GLY A 268 -35.13 -71.69 27.35
N GLU A 269 -35.94 -72.62 26.82
CA GLU A 269 -37.37 -72.76 27.11
C GLU A 269 -37.59 -73.57 28.39
N ARG A 270 -37.64 -72.88 29.53
CA ARG A 270 -38.09 -73.52 30.76
C ARG A 270 -39.61 -73.41 30.84
N LYS A 271 -40.33 -74.54 30.89
CA LYS A 271 -41.78 -74.57 31.08
C LYS A 271 -42.17 -73.69 32.28
N GLY A 272 -43.06 -72.72 32.07
CA GLY A 272 -43.57 -71.82 33.11
C GLY A 272 -42.83 -70.49 33.27
N ILE A 273 -41.80 -70.22 32.46
CA ILE A 273 -41.10 -68.93 32.44
C ILE A 273 -41.53 -68.12 31.21
N ASN A 274 -41.72 -66.81 31.37
CA ASN A 274 -42.09 -65.92 30.28
C ASN A 274 -41.07 -66.04 29.12
N VAL A 275 -41.51 -66.67 28.02
CA VAL A 275 -40.71 -67.01 26.83
C VAL A 275 -40.09 -65.77 26.19
N GLU A 276 -40.71 -64.61 26.41
CA GLU A 276 -40.30 -63.30 25.88
C GLU A 276 -38.85 -62.93 26.26
N TYR A 277 -38.35 -63.39 27.41
CA TYR A 277 -36.98 -63.08 27.89
C TYR A 277 -36.06 -64.30 27.92
N SER A 278 -36.35 -65.27 27.04
CA SER A 278 -35.44 -66.37 26.76
C SER A 278 -34.34 -65.93 25.79
N TYR A 279 -33.14 -66.50 25.91
CA TYR A 279 -32.05 -66.27 24.97
C TYR A 279 -31.24 -67.54 24.72
N GLY A 280 -30.45 -67.53 23.65
CA GLY A 280 -29.44 -68.55 23.33
C GLY A 280 -28.16 -67.96 22.72
N VAL A 281 -27.11 -68.78 22.65
CA VAL A 281 -25.92 -68.53 21.81
C VAL A 281 -26.34 -68.05 20.43
N GLY A 282 -25.72 -66.97 19.98
CA GLY A 282 -26.01 -66.31 18.72
C GLY A 282 -27.02 -65.17 18.83
N ASP A 283 -27.84 -65.13 19.89
CA ASP A 283 -28.75 -64.01 20.12
C ASP A 283 -27.99 -62.74 20.49
N THR A 284 -28.51 -61.60 20.03
CA THR A 284 -28.09 -60.27 20.44
C THR A 284 -29.24 -59.60 21.19
N VAL A 285 -28.96 -59.18 22.42
CA VAL A 285 -29.91 -58.45 23.27
C VAL A 285 -29.53 -56.98 23.27
N GLY A 286 -30.42 -56.13 22.80
CA GLY A 286 -30.25 -54.68 22.86
C GLY A 286 -31.03 -54.05 24.01
N ILE A 287 -30.47 -53.00 24.59
CA ILE A 287 -31.01 -52.34 25.78
C ILE A 287 -30.95 -50.84 25.54
N GLY A 288 -32.14 -50.23 25.49
CA GLY A 288 -32.33 -48.82 25.31
C GLY A 288 -32.81 -48.14 26.59
N VAL A 289 -32.35 -46.93 26.87
CA VAL A 289 -32.96 -46.04 27.87
C VAL A 289 -33.28 -44.70 27.23
N ASN A 290 -34.51 -44.26 27.41
CA ASN A 290 -34.89 -42.87 27.13
C ASN A 290 -34.70 -42.08 28.41
N SER A 291 -33.68 -41.20 28.45
CA SER A 291 -33.34 -40.46 29.66
C SER A 291 -34.44 -39.49 30.11
N ALA A 292 -35.26 -39.01 29.17
CA ALA A 292 -36.32 -38.04 29.46
C ALA A 292 -37.58 -38.69 30.03
N THR A 293 -38.02 -39.81 29.44
CA THR A 293 -39.17 -40.55 29.95
C THR A 293 -38.81 -41.53 31.06
N ARG A 294 -37.51 -41.76 31.28
CA ARG A 294 -36.95 -42.76 32.21
C ARG A 294 -37.46 -44.17 31.92
N GLN A 295 -37.78 -44.45 30.66
CA GLN A 295 -38.25 -45.75 30.20
C GLN A 295 -37.09 -46.58 29.65
N ILE A 296 -37.14 -47.89 29.90
CA ILE A 296 -36.19 -48.86 29.37
C ILE A 296 -36.89 -49.71 28.31
N SER A 297 -36.23 -49.93 27.18
CA SER A 297 -36.65 -50.84 26.13
C SER A 297 -35.64 -51.97 25.96
N PHE A 298 -36.14 -53.12 25.56
CA PHE A 298 -35.32 -54.28 25.23
C PHE A 298 -35.57 -54.68 23.78
N THR A 299 -34.53 -55.18 23.13
CA THR A 299 -34.61 -55.83 21.82
C THR A 299 -33.96 -57.20 21.89
N LYS A 300 -34.44 -58.12 21.07
CA LYS A 300 -33.81 -59.42 20.82
C LYS A 300 -33.66 -59.57 19.32
N ASN A 301 -32.43 -59.71 18.84
CA ASN A 301 -32.09 -59.81 17.42
C ASN A 301 -32.72 -58.66 16.60
N GLY A 302 -32.65 -57.44 17.13
CA GLY A 302 -33.24 -56.24 16.53
C GLY A 302 -34.77 -56.10 16.71
N LEU A 303 -35.47 -57.12 17.18
CA LEU A 303 -36.92 -57.07 17.42
C LEU A 303 -37.21 -56.51 18.81
N ARG A 304 -38.04 -55.46 18.86
CA ARG A 304 -38.41 -54.77 20.09
C ARG A 304 -39.39 -55.59 20.94
N LEU A 305 -39.11 -55.73 22.24
CA LEU A 305 -39.92 -56.46 23.22
C LEU A 305 -40.84 -55.54 24.07
N GLY A 306 -41.14 -54.33 23.60
CA GLY A 306 -41.96 -53.34 24.32
C GLY A 306 -41.19 -52.37 25.22
N TRP A 307 -41.93 -51.56 25.99
CA TRP A 307 -41.41 -50.62 26.98
C TRP A 307 -41.67 -51.15 28.39
N GLN A 308 -40.73 -50.91 29.30
CA GLN A 308 -40.95 -51.08 30.73
C GLN A 308 -40.89 -49.70 31.40
N THR A 309 -41.97 -49.33 32.06
CA THR A 309 -42.00 -48.21 33.00
C THR A 309 -41.58 -48.72 34.36
N ASN A 310 -40.63 -48.05 35.00
CA ASN A 310 -40.39 -48.26 36.43
C ASN A 310 -41.63 -47.79 37.18
N LYS A 311 -42.25 -48.70 37.97
CA LYS A 311 -43.19 -48.33 39.03
C LYS A 311 -42.42 -48.12 40.32
#